data_AF-A0A8X6JHL2-F1
#
_entry.id   AF-A0A8X6JHL2-F1
#
_cell.length_a   1.000
_cell.length_b   1.000
_cell.length_c   1.000
_cell.angle_alpha   90.00
_cell.angle_beta   90.00
_cell.angle_gamma   90.00
#
_symmetry.space_group_name_H-M   'P 1'
#
loop_
_entity.id
_entity.type
_entity.pdbx_description
1 polymer ?
#
loop_
_entity_poly.entity_id
_entity_poly.type
_entity_poly.pdbx_seq_one_letter_code
_entity_poly.pdbx_strand_id
1 'polypeptide(L)'
;MMAVDAGYATQEVYNWVRSHQGSGRVMAVKGANKALVPLSSPSRVDVTVSGQKLKRGMKLWPVGVSILKSELFQLLNVLTEGAPGYCHFPEYPPEYFKQLTAEQLITKVVKGYTKQEWQKIRDRNEVLDCRVYARAASIALGIDRWPESKWVGEKAKKSKRVRRSQWLSEKS
;
A
#
# COMPACT_ATOMS: atom_id res chain seq x y z
N MET A 1 6.11 5.31 -7.12
CA MET A 1 4.96 5.94 -6.45
C MET A 1 4.99 5.51 -5.00
N MET A 2 4.74 6.43 -4.08
CA MET A 2 4.72 6.20 -2.64
C MET A 2 3.30 6.41 -2.13
N ALA A 3 2.73 5.38 -1.53
CA ALA A 3 1.46 5.47 -0.83
C ALA A 3 1.68 5.99 0.59
N VAL A 4 0.85 6.94 1.04
CA VAL A 4 0.88 7.52 2.39
C VAL A 4 -0.49 7.35 3.00
N ASP A 5 -0.54 6.64 4.14
CA ASP A 5 -1.79 6.38 4.85
C ASP A 5 -2.34 7.67 5.48
N ALA A 6 -3.60 7.96 5.22
CA ALA A 6 -4.33 9.08 5.80
C ALA A 6 -5.38 8.62 6.83
N GLY A 7 -5.20 7.44 7.45
CA GLY A 7 -6.14 6.88 8.42
C GLY A 7 -6.05 7.51 9.82
N TYR A 8 -4.87 7.99 10.21
CA TYR A 8 -4.60 8.59 11.52
C TYR A 8 -4.48 10.13 11.43
N ALA A 9 -3.33 10.65 11.00
CA ALA A 9 -3.04 12.09 10.91
C ALA A 9 -3.55 12.72 9.59
N THR A 10 -4.87 12.62 9.35
CA THR A 10 -5.50 12.93 8.05
C THR A 10 -5.07 14.29 7.48
N GLN A 11 -5.15 15.36 8.28
CA GLN A 11 -4.91 16.72 7.78
C GLN A 11 -3.44 16.99 7.46
N GLU A 12 -2.52 16.44 8.26
CA GLU A 12 -1.07 16.54 8.01
C GLU A 12 -0.69 15.82 6.72
N VAL A 13 -1.20 14.61 6.56
CA VAL A 13 -1.00 13.82 5.33
C VAL A 13 -1.57 14.56 4.14
N TYR A 14 -2.76 15.16 4.27
CA TYR A 14 -3.37 15.89 3.17
C TYR A 14 -2.53 17.10 2.77
N ASN A 15 -2.06 17.88 3.75
CA ASN A 15 -1.22 19.04 3.49
C ASN A 15 0.10 18.66 2.83
N TRP A 16 0.75 17.60 3.32
CA TRP A 16 2.01 17.10 2.77
C TRP A 16 1.83 16.52 1.36
N VAL A 17 0.80 15.72 1.13
CA VAL A 17 0.52 15.16 -0.19
C VAL A 17 0.19 16.28 -1.16
N ARG A 18 -0.59 17.29 -0.76
CA ARG A 18 -0.95 18.46 -1.58
C ARG A 18 0.29 19.18 -2.12
N SER A 19 1.30 19.42 -1.29
CA SER A 19 2.55 20.06 -1.73
C SER A 19 3.39 19.20 -2.69
N HIS A 20 3.16 17.88 -2.73
CA HIS A 20 3.93 16.94 -3.55
C HIS A 20 3.16 16.36 -4.75
N GLN A 21 1.87 16.70 -4.93
CA GLN A 21 1.04 16.11 -5.98
C GLN A 21 1.55 16.36 -7.41
N GLY A 22 2.19 17.51 -7.64
CA GLY A 22 2.76 17.87 -8.95
C GLY A 22 3.82 16.89 -9.46
N SER A 23 4.45 16.12 -8.56
CA SER A 23 5.47 15.14 -8.93
C SER A 23 4.89 13.86 -9.56
N GLY A 24 3.59 13.57 -9.37
CA GLY A 24 2.99 12.28 -9.73
C GLY A 24 3.56 11.08 -8.94
N ARG A 25 4.39 11.31 -7.92
CA ARG A 25 5.09 10.25 -7.17
C ARG A 25 4.40 9.88 -5.87
N VAL A 26 3.42 10.64 -5.41
CA VAL A 26 2.78 10.47 -4.10
C VAL A 26 1.28 10.19 -4.25
N MET A 27 0.77 9.30 -3.40
CA MET A 27 -0.61 8.84 -3.39
C MET A 27 -1.13 8.80 -1.95
N ALA A 28 -2.14 9.60 -1.61
CA ALA A 28 -2.83 9.46 -0.33
C ALA A 28 -3.76 8.24 -0.39
N VAL A 29 -3.66 7.34 0.60
CA VAL A 29 -4.49 6.15 0.68
C VAL A 29 -5.30 6.13 1.97
N LYS A 30 -6.44 5.44 1.94
CA LYS A 30 -7.23 5.14 3.13
C LYS A 30 -7.77 3.72 3.03
N GLY A 31 -7.54 2.91 4.06
CA GLY A 31 -8.10 1.57 4.15
C GLY A 31 -9.63 1.55 4.12
N ALA A 32 -10.20 0.63 3.36
CA ALA A 32 -11.64 0.41 3.20
C ALA A 32 -11.98 -1.07 3.45
N ASN A 33 -12.63 -1.36 4.58
CA ASN A 33 -12.92 -2.73 5.02
C ASN A 33 -13.99 -3.45 4.20
N LYS A 34 -14.82 -2.72 3.45
CA LYS A 34 -15.93 -3.25 2.63
C LYS A 34 -15.74 -2.99 1.13
N ALA A 35 -14.50 -2.79 0.69
CA ALA A 35 -14.23 -2.57 -0.73
C ALA A 35 -14.52 -3.82 -1.55
N LEU A 36 -15.09 -3.64 -2.75
CA LEU A 36 -15.34 -4.71 -3.72
C LEU A 36 -14.15 -4.94 -4.68
N VAL A 37 -13.18 -4.03 -4.66
CA VAL A 37 -11.99 -4.07 -5.51
C VAL A 37 -10.75 -3.76 -4.67
N PRO A 38 -9.56 -4.26 -5.06
CA PRO A 38 -8.31 -3.99 -4.34
C PRO A 38 -7.97 -2.50 -4.21
N LEU A 39 -8.28 -1.71 -5.24
CA LEU A 39 -8.10 -0.27 -5.28
C LEU A 39 -9.29 0.38 -5.97
N SER A 40 -10.03 1.22 -5.25
CA SER A 40 -11.16 1.95 -5.81
C SER A 40 -10.71 3.21 -6.54
N SER A 41 -11.58 3.74 -7.40
CA SER A 41 -11.38 5.05 -8.03
C SER A 41 -11.13 6.13 -6.97
N PRO A 42 -10.18 7.06 -7.21
CA PRO A 42 -9.87 8.09 -6.24
C PRO A 42 -11.01 9.09 -6.10
N SER A 43 -11.25 9.54 -4.88
CA SER A 43 -12.14 10.65 -4.59
C SER A 43 -11.35 11.94 -4.37
N ARG A 44 -11.93 13.09 -4.76
CA ARG A 44 -11.37 14.40 -4.45
C ARG A 44 -11.86 14.84 -3.08
N VAL A 45 -10.94 15.24 -2.22
CA VAL A 45 -11.24 15.65 -0.84
C VAL A 45 -11.25 17.16 -0.64
N ASP A 46 -10.57 17.93 -1.48
CA ASP A 46 -10.59 19.40 -1.35
C ASP A 46 -11.92 19.97 -1.87
N VAL A 47 -12.58 20.77 -1.04
CA VAL A 47 -13.83 21.47 -1.33
C VAL A 47 -13.64 22.98 -1.18
N THR A 48 -14.33 23.76 -1.99
CA THR A 48 -14.44 25.22 -1.84
C THR A 48 -15.32 25.56 -0.63
N VAL A 49 -15.28 26.82 -0.18
CA VAL A 49 -16.19 27.34 0.87
C VAL A 49 -17.66 27.17 0.46
N SER A 50 -17.95 27.20 -0.84
CA SER A 50 -19.27 26.92 -1.42
C SER A 50 -19.60 25.42 -1.58
N GLY A 51 -18.79 24.52 -1.00
CA GLY A 51 -19.01 23.07 -1.00
C GLY A 51 -18.67 22.34 -2.31
N GLN A 52 -18.11 23.03 -3.31
CA GLN A 52 -17.77 22.40 -4.59
C GLN A 52 -16.40 21.72 -4.54
N LYS A 53 -16.30 20.48 -5.03
CA LYS A 53 -15.01 19.77 -5.11
C LYS A 53 -14.07 20.48 -6.08
N LEU A 54 -12.87 20.82 -5.62
CA LEU A 54 -11.87 21.50 -6.42
C LEU A 54 -11.41 20.62 -7.59
N LYS A 55 -11.39 21.16 -8.82
CA LYS A 55 -11.03 20.41 -10.03
C LYS A 55 -9.60 19.85 -10.02
N ARG A 56 -8.69 20.50 -9.28
CA ARG A 56 -7.30 20.06 -9.04
C ARG A 56 -7.05 19.66 -7.59
N GLY A 57 -8.11 19.34 -6.85
CA GLY A 57 -8.01 18.93 -5.46
C GLY A 57 -7.29 17.60 -5.26
N MET A 58 -6.81 17.40 -4.03
CA MET A 58 -6.10 16.19 -3.63
C MET A 58 -6.96 14.94 -3.85
N LYS A 59 -6.33 13.88 -4.36
CA LYS A 59 -6.95 12.58 -4.61
C LYS A 59 -6.67 11.65 -3.44
N LEU A 60 -7.72 11.15 -2.81
CA LEU A 60 -7.66 10.08 -1.82
C LEU A 60 -8.10 8.78 -2.45
N TRP A 61 -7.31 7.73 -2.27
CA TRP A 61 -7.55 6.42 -2.86
C TRP A 61 -8.05 5.43 -1.80
N PRO A 62 -9.29 4.93 -1.91
CA PRO A 62 -9.77 3.86 -1.03
C PRO A 62 -9.10 2.54 -1.40
N VAL A 63 -8.46 1.91 -0.41
CA VAL A 63 -7.73 0.64 -0.58
C VAL A 63 -8.53 -0.50 0.04
N GLY A 64 -8.82 -1.53 -0.75
CA GLY A 64 -9.46 -2.76 -0.29
C GLY A 64 -8.51 -3.64 0.51
N VAL A 65 -8.26 -3.25 1.76
CA VAL A 65 -7.26 -3.88 2.64
C VAL A 65 -7.51 -5.38 2.83
N SER A 66 -8.77 -5.80 2.97
CA SER A 66 -9.11 -7.22 3.16
C SER A 66 -8.71 -8.07 1.94
N ILE A 67 -8.97 -7.58 0.72
CA ILE A 67 -8.65 -8.27 -0.53
C ILE A 67 -7.13 -8.39 -0.67
N LEU A 68 -6.41 -7.28 -0.45
CA LEU A 68 -4.95 -7.25 -0.57
C LEU A 68 -4.24 -8.06 0.51
N LYS A 69 -4.80 -8.14 1.74
CA LYS A 69 -4.30 -9.04 2.79
C LYS A 69 -4.50 -10.50 2.37
N SER A 70 -5.67 -10.87 1.85
CA SER A 70 -5.90 -12.22 1.34
C SER A 70 -4.98 -12.58 0.17
N GLU A 71 -4.75 -11.66 -0.78
CA GLU A 71 -3.77 -11.84 -1.86
C GLU A 71 -2.38 -12.07 -1.27
N LEU A 72 -1.90 -11.19 -0.39
CA LEU A 72 -0.58 -11.31 0.22
C LEU A 72 -0.40 -12.64 0.96
N PHE A 73 -1.36 -13.06 1.78
CA PHE A 73 -1.27 -14.32 2.52
C PHE A 73 -1.25 -15.55 1.60
N GLN A 74 -1.95 -15.51 0.46
CA GLN A 74 -1.83 -16.55 -0.56
C GLN A 74 -0.42 -16.57 -1.16
N LEU A 75 0.16 -15.40 -1.47
CA LEU A 75 1.52 -15.29 -2.01
C LEU A 75 2.59 -15.73 -1.01
N LEU A 76 2.40 -15.49 0.29
CA LEU A 76 3.31 -15.95 1.34
C LEU A 76 3.35 -17.49 1.46
N ASN A 77 2.31 -18.19 1.00
CA ASN A 77 2.27 -19.65 0.94
C ASN A 77 2.94 -20.24 -0.31
N VAL A 78 3.41 -19.40 -1.24
CA VAL A 78 4.21 -19.86 -2.38
C VAL A 78 5.65 -20.07 -1.89
N LEU A 79 6.00 -21.33 -1.61
CA LEU A 79 7.30 -21.69 -1.04
C LEU A 79 8.38 -22.03 -2.08
N THR A 80 7.98 -22.31 -3.32
CA THR A 80 8.90 -22.65 -4.40
C THR A 80 9.59 -21.40 -4.93
N GLU A 81 10.89 -21.28 -4.71
CA GLU A 81 11.67 -20.15 -5.22
C GLU A 81 11.56 -20.04 -6.75
N GLY A 82 11.38 -18.82 -7.24
CA GLY A 82 11.23 -18.53 -8.68
C GLY A 82 9.83 -18.80 -9.24
N ALA A 83 8.92 -19.40 -8.48
CA ALA A 83 7.53 -19.55 -8.91
C ALA A 83 6.82 -18.18 -8.97
N PRO A 84 5.86 -17.98 -9.91
CA PRO A 84 5.04 -16.78 -9.92
C PRO A 84 4.35 -16.56 -8.57
N GLY A 85 4.52 -15.36 -8.01
CA GLY A 85 3.97 -15.01 -6.70
C GLY A 85 4.88 -15.31 -5.51
N TYR A 86 6.05 -15.94 -5.72
CA TYR A 86 7.05 -16.11 -4.66
C TYR A 86 7.47 -14.75 -4.09
N CYS A 87 7.39 -14.62 -2.76
CA CYS A 87 7.75 -13.39 -2.08
C CYS A 87 9.25 -13.36 -1.74
N HIS A 88 10.01 -12.57 -2.49
CA HIS A 88 11.42 -12.36 -2.18
C HIS A 88 11.61 -11.42 -0.99
N PHE A 89 12.41 -11.85 -0.01
CA PHE A 89 12.81 -11.07 1.15
C PHE A 89 14.34 -11.02 1.26
N PRO A 90 14.95 -9.84 1.46
CA PRO A 90 16.27 -9.74 2.04
C PRO A 90 16.34 -10.39 3.42
N GLU A 91 17.54 -10.49 3.97
CA GLU A 91 17.72 -10.85 5.37
C GLU A 91 17.09 -9.79 6.27
N TYR A 92 15.98 -10.15 6.90
CA TYR A 92 15.26 -9.31 7.85
C TYR A 92 15.22 -9.98 9.22
N PRO A 93 15.17 -9.20 10.32
CA PRO A 93 15.02 -9.76 11.65
C PRO A 93 13.68 -10.49 11.77
N PRO A 94 13.57 -11.51 12.66
CA PRO A 94 12.31 -12.25 12.88
C PRO A 94 11.10 -11.36 13.18
N GLU A 95 11.33 -10.22 13.83
CA GLU A 95 10.29 -9.23 14.14
C GLU A 95 9.59 -8.68 12.89
N TYR A 96 10.30 -8.53 11.78
CA TYR A 96 9.71 -8.12 10.51
C TYR A 96 8.60 -9.09 10.08
N PHE A 97 8.88 -10.39 10.13
CA PHE A 97 7.94 -11.43 9.72
C PHE A 97 6.78 -11.58 10.72
N LYS A 98 7.02 -11.35 12.01
CA LYS A 98 5.95 -11.27 13.03
C LYS A 98 4.98 -10.13 12.76
N GLN A 99 5.48 -8.97 12.32
CA GLN A 99 4.63 -7.83 11.95
C GLN A 99 3.94 -8.03 10.59
N LEU A 100 4.63 -8.65 9.62
CA LEU A 100 4.04 -9.01 8.32
C LEU A 100 2.87 -9.97 8.46
N THR A 101 2.90 -10.82 9.49
CA THR A 101 1.85 -11.81 9.81
C THR A 101 1.09 -11.44 11.10
N ALA A 102 0.99 -10.15 11.42
CA ALA A 102 0.37 -9.67 12.66
C ALA A 102 -1.17 -9.77 12.70
N GLU A 103 -1.79 -10.24 11.63
CA GLU A 103 -3.22 -10.44 11.52
C GLU A 103 -3.53 -11.83 10.95
N GLN A 104 -4.73 -12.35 11.26
CA GLN A 104 -5.23 -13.60 10.69
C GLN A 104 -6.69 -13.45 10.28
N LEU A 105 -7.08 -14.19 9.24
CA LEU A 105 -8.48 -14.25 8.81
C LEU A 105 -9.21 -15.28 9.67
N ILE A 106 -10.13 -14.80 10.51
CA ILE A 106 -10.98 -15.65 11.35
C ILE A 106 -12.38 -15.77 10.77
N THR A 107 -12.99 -16.94 10.95
CA THR A 107 -14.38 -17.21 10.60
C THR A 107 -15.23 -17.15 11.87
N LYS A 108 -16.15 -16.20 11.95
CA LYS A 108 -17.09 -16.03 13.07
C LYS A 108 -18.51 -16.29 12.62
N VAL A 109 -19.32 -16.91 13.48
CA VAL A 109 -20.78 -17.02 13.27
C VAL A 109 -21.46 -15.85 13.98
N VAL A 110 -22.17 -15.01 13.24
CA VAL A 110 -22.90 -13.86 13.77
C VAL A 110 -24.35 -13.96 13.30
N LYS A 111 -25.28 -14.10 14.26
CA LYS A 111 -26.73 -14.26 13.98
C LYS A 111 -27.04 -15.39 12.98
N GLY A 112 -26.34 -16.52 13.11
CA GLY A 112 -26.50 -17.68 12.22
C GLY A 112 -25.78 -17.59 10.88
N TYR A 113 -25.14 -16.45 10.55
CA TYR A 113 -24.38 -16.29 9.31
C TYR A 113 -22.88 -16.35 9.57
N THR A 114 -22.17 -17.09 8.71
CA THR A 114 -20.72 -17.17 8.71
C THR A 114 -20.13 -15.90 8.11
N LYS A 115 -19.28 -15.21 8.87
CA LYS A 115 -18.59 -13.99 8.46
C LYS A 115 -17.10 -14.13 8.68
N GLN A 116 -16.32 -13.81 7.65
CA GLN A 116 -14.87 -13.71 7.76
C GLN A 116 -14.46 -12.30 8.19
N GLU A 117 -13.50 -12.20 9.10
CA GLU A 117 -12.98 -10.94 9.62
C GLU A 117 -11.46 -11.07 9.84
N TRP A 118 -10.70 -10.04 9.47
CA TRP A 118 -9.29 -9.95 9.83
C TRP A 118 -9.16 -9.52 11.29
N GLN A 119 -8.53 -10.36 12.10
CA GLN A 119 -8.26 -10.08 13.50
C GLN A 119 -6.77 -9.85 13.71
N LYS A 120 -6.46 -8.73 14.38
CA LYS A 120 -5.11 -8.41 14.83
C LYS A 120 -4.71 -9.33 15.99
N ILE A 121 -3.59 -10.03 15.83
CA ILE A 121 -3.04 -10.98 16.81
C ILE A 121 -1.78 -10.45 17.50
N ARG A 122 -1.26 -9.29 17.06
CA ARG A 122 -0.10 -8.60 17.65
C ARG A 122 -0.31 -7.09 17.61
N ASP A 123 0.29 -6.37 18.55
CA ASP A 123 0.14 -4.90 18.63
C ASP A 123 0.75 -4.14 17.46
N ARG A 124 1.85 -4.65 16.89
CA ARG A 124 2.56 -4.03 15.76
C ARG A 124 2.25 -4.75 14.45
N ASN A 125 1.76 -4.02 13.45
CA ASN A 125 1.35 -4.53 12.13
C ASN A 125 1.77 -3.61 10.97
N GLU A 126 2.66 -2.65 11.22
CA GLU A 126 3.05 -1.60 10.28
C GLU A 126 3.67 -2.21 9.01
N VAL A 127 4.43 -3.30 9.14
CA VAL A 127 5.01 -4.03 8.01
C VAL A 127 3.93 -4.60 7.08
N LEU A 128 2.87 -5.19 7.64
CA LEU A 128 1.74 -5.72 6.87
C LEU A 128 1.04 -4.58 6.11
N ASP A 129 0.70 -3.49 6.79
CA ASP A 129 0.02 -2.36 6.18
C ASP A 129 0.89 -1.68 5.10
N CYS A 130 2.19 -1.53 5.34
CA CYS A 130 3.14 -1.05 4.33
C CYS A 130 3.16 -1.94 3.08
N ARG A 131 3.16 -3.26 3.23
CA ARG A 131 3.16 -4.20 2.10
C ARG A 131 1.84 -4.11 1.30
N VAL A 132 0.71 -4.02 2.01
CA VAL A 132 -0.62 -3.82 1.42
C VAL A 132 -0.68 -2.52 0.62
N TYR A 133 -0.20 -1.41 1.17
CA TYR A 133 -0.21 -0.12 0.48
C TYR A 133 0.80 -0.03 -0.66
N ALA A 134 1.95 -0.71 -0.56
CA ALA A 134 2.86 -0.87 -1.69
C ALA A 134 2.20 -1.61 -2.85
N ARG A 135 1.44 -2.68 -2.56
CA ARG A 135 0.64 -3.40 -3.57
C ARG A 135 -0.43 -2.49 -4.16
N ALA A 136 -1.16 -1.71 -3.36
CA ALA A 136 -2.12 -0.73 -3.86
C ALA A 136 -1.48 0.30 -4.81
N ALA A 137 -0.30 0.83 -4.48
CA ALA A 137 0.44 1.74 -5.36
C ALA A 137 0.87 1.06 -6.67
N SER A 138 1.23 -0.23 -6.64
CA SER A 138 1.55 -0.99 -7.85
C SER A 138 0.34 -1.13 -8.80
N ILE A 139 -0.85 -1.33 -8.23
CA ILE A 139 -2.11 -1.39 -8.98
C ILE A 139 -2.42 -0.02 -9.60
N ALA A 140 -2.24 1.07 -8.85
CA ALA A 140 -2.42 2.43 -9.34
C ALA A 140 -1.49 2.76 -10.53
N LEU A 141 -0.26 2.24 -10.51
CA LEU A 141 0.72 2.34 -11.60
C LEU A 141 0.45 1.37 -12.77
N GLY A 142 -0.53 0.47 -12.62
CA GLY A 142 -0.86 -0.56 -13.60
C GLY A 142 0.27 -1.55 -13.86
N ILE A 143 1.10 -1.83 -12.84
CA ILE A 143 2.29 -2.69 -12.96
C ILE A 143 1.94 -4.07 -13.53
N ASP A 144 0.80 -4.63 -13.13
CA ASP A 144 0.34 -5.96 -13.59
C ASP A 144 0.06 -6.03 -15.09
N ARG A 145 -0.07 -4.88 -15.76
CA ARG A 145 -0.31 -4.78 -17.22
C ARG A 145 0.93 -4.37 -18.00
N TRP A 146 2.09 -4.30 -17.36
CA TRP A 146 3.31 -3.91 -18.04
C TRP A 146 3.79 -5.03 -18.97
N PRO A 147 4.06 -4.72 -20.26
CA PRO A 147 4.67 -5.69 -21.16
C PRO A 147 6.14 -5.93 -20.76
N GLU A 148 6.71 -7.06 -21.18
CA GLU A 148 8.10 -7.42 -20.88
C GLU A 148 9.10 -6.33 -21.31
N SER A 149 8.84 -5.67 -22.45
CA SER A 149 9.68 -4.56 -22.94
C SER A 149 9.81 -3.42 -21.92
N LYS A 150 8.75 -3.13 -21.16
CA LYS A 150 8.78 -2.11 -20.11
C LYS A 150 9.59 -2.57 -18.91
N TRP A 151 9.50 -3.85 -18.53
CA TRP A 151 10.31 -4.43 -17.46
C TRP A 151 11.81 -4.38 -17.76
N VAL A 152 12.19 -4.72 -18.99
CA VAL A 152 13.58 -4.60 -19.47
C VAL A 152 14.07 -3.14 -19.35
N GLY A 153 13.25 -2.19 -19.82
CA GLY A 153 13.58 -0.75 -19.73
C GLY A 153 13.75 -0.25 -18.29
N GLU A 154 12.91 -0.69 -17.35
CA GLU A 154 13.04 -0.32 -15.94
C GLU A 154 14.25 -0.95 -15.25
N LYS A 155 14.60 -2.21 -15.58
CA LYS A 155 15.83 -2.85 -15.09
C LYS A 155 17.08 -2.07 -15.54
N ALA A 156 17.11 -1.60 -16.79
CA ALA A 156 18.22 -0.81 -17.31
C ALA A 156 18.37 0.56 -16.60
N LYS A 157 17.27 1.19 -16.18
CA LYS A 157 17.29 2.47 -15.44
C LYS A 157 17.87 2.36 -14.03
N LYS A 158 17.62 1.23 -13.34
CA LYS A 158 18.08 1.01 -11.94
C LYS A 158 19.60 0.99 -11.78
N SER A 159 20.36 0.89 -12.87
CA SER A 159 21.83 0.96 -12.87
C SER A 159 22.38 2.37 -12.53
N LYS A 160 21.58 3.44 -12.57
CA LYS A 160 22.07 4.81 -12.32
C LYS A 160 22.07 5.21 -10.83
N ARG A 161 23.28 5.20 -10.25
CA ARG A 161 23.81 5.94 -9.07
C ARG A 161 22.81 6.23 -7.94
N VAL A 162 22.91 5.45 -6.86
CA VAL A 162 22.32 5.77 -5.55
C VAL A 162 22.87 7.12 -5.08
N ARG A 163 22.04 8.16 -5.06
CA ARG A 163 22.35 9.41 -4.35
C ARG A 163 22.03 9.19 -2.86
N ARG A 164 23.07 9.06 -2.03
CA ARG A 164 22.91 9.16 -0.57
C ARG A 164 22.31 10.53 -0.24
N SER A 165 21.24 10.57 0.55
CA SER A 165 20.72 11.82 1.08
C SER A 165 21.70 12.39 2.11
N GLN A 166 21.97 13.70 2.03
CA GLN A 166 22.85 14.41 2.98
C GLN A 166 22.38 14.29 4.45
N TRP A 167 21.09 14.01 4.65
CA TRP A 167 20.50 13.79 5.97
C TRP A 167 21.02 12.55 6.72
N LEU A 168 21.54 11.54 6.00
CA LEU A 168 22.11 10.35 6.62
C LEU A 168 23.60 10.50 6.99
N SER A 169 24.27 11.57 6.56
CA SER A 169 25.69 11.81 6.83
C SER A 169 25.97 12.68 8.06
N GLU A 170 24.95 13.29 8.67
CA GLU A 170 25.13 14.23 9.82
C GLU A 170 24.87 13.58 11.19
N LYS A 171 24.69 12.26 11.27
CA LYS A 171 24.49 11.54 12.54
C LYS A 171 25.31 10.24 12.63
N SER A 172 26.64 10.33 12.54
CA SER A 172 27.54 9.30 13.07
C SER A 172 28.59 9.93 13.97
#